data_AF-A0AAV1CQZ5-F1
#
_entry.id   AF-A0AAV1CQZ5-F1
#
_cell.length_a   1.000
_cell.length_b   1.000
_cell.length_c   1.000
_cell.angle_alpha   90.00
_cell.angle_beta   90.00
_cell.angle_gamma   90.00
#
_symmetry.space_group_name_H-M   'P 1'
#
loop_
_entity.id
_entity.type
_entity.pdbx_description
1 polymer ?
#
loop_
_entity_poly.entity_id
_entity_poly.type
_entity_poly.pdbx_seq_one_letter_code
_entity_poly.pdbx_strand_id
1 'polypeptide(L)'
;MGSNTVENTISVVSFLLLIWSFGVEAQLSPSNFYNATCPNALTTIRTVIRSAISSERRMAASLIRLHFHDCFVQGCDGSILLDQTSTIQSEKFSLANNNSIRGFNVIENAKSEVEKICPGIVSCADILAVAARDSSVANFYSSSCPNALSTIRSVVRSAISRERRMAGSLIRLHFHDCFVQGCDASIMLDETSTIESEKTSIANVNSARGFNVIEDAKRAVEKICPGVVSCADILAVAARDSSAAVGGPSYSVQLGRRDSTTASRTLANRDLPSPFADLQSLIDLFDRKGLNAREMVALSVCIEIEFIVLFFGNMIEFQMCQ
;
A
#
# COMPACT_ATOMS: atom_id res chain seq x y z
N MET A 1 -13.43 -75.74 -21.49
CA MET A 1 -14.09 -75.82 -20.15
C MET A 1 -13.38 -74.81 -19.27
N GLY A 2 -13.96 -73.77 -18.71
CA GLY A 2 -15.34 -73.29 -18.63
C GLY A 2 -15.29 -71.85 -18.09
N SER A 3 -16.38 -71.13 -18.33
CA SER A 3 -16.53 -69.68 -18.20
C SER A 3 -16.63 -69.13 -16.77
N ASN A 4 -16.27 -67.85 -16.65
CA ASN A 4 -16.90 -66.77 -15.88
C ASN A 4 -17.42 -67.01 -14.45
N THR A 5 -16.88 -66.24 -13.50
CA THR A 5 -17.68 -65.42 -12.58
C THR A 5 -17.01 -64.06 -12.37
N VAL A 6 -17.83 -63.02 -12.46
CA VAL A 6 -17.55 -61.59 -12.25
C VAL A 6 -17.94 -61.27 -10.80
N GLU A 7 -17.16 -60.46 -10.09
CA GLU A 7 -17.64 -59.22 -9.41
C GLU A 7 -16.63 -58.63 -8.40
N ASN A 8 -16.37 -57.34 -8.62
CA ASN A 8 -16.24 -56.26 -7.62
C ASN A 8 -15.05 -56.23 -6.64
N THR A 9 -14.03 -55.46 -7.02
CA THR A 9 -13.62 -54.27 -6.23
C THR A 9 -12.91 -53.26 -7.13
N ILE A 10 -13.69 -52.32 -7.66
CA ILE A 10 -13.21 -51.03 -8.15
C ILE A 10 -12.91 -50.18 -6.91
N SER A 11 -11.74 -49.56 -6.81
CA SER A 11 -11.59 -48.08 -6.80
C SER A 11 -10.32 -47.58 -6.06
N VAL A 12 -9.56 -46.77 -6.80
CA VAL A 12 -8.71 -45.65 -6.35
C VAL A 12 -7.41 -45.92 -5.57
N VAL A 13 -6.33 -46.34 -6.23
CA VAL A 13 -4.96 -45.90 -5.83
C VAL A 13 -4.02 -45.73 -7.04
N SER A 14 -4.53 -45.18 -8.15
CA SER A 14 -3.70 -44.83 -9.30
C SER A 14 -4.01 -43.40 -9.74
N PHE A 15 -3.48 -42.40 -9.02
CA PHE A 15 -3.13 -41.07 -9.55
C PHE A 15 -2.46 -40.21 -8.46
N LEU A 16 -1.36 -40.68 -7.87
CA LEU A 16 -0.39 -39.78 -7.23
C LEU A 16 0.75 -39.53 -8.22
N LEU A 17 0.37 -38.95 -9.36
CA LEU A 17 1.31 -38.19 -10.16
C LEU A 17 1.74 -36.99 -9.30
N LEU A 18 3.04 -36.95 -9.03
CA LEU A 18 3.79 -35.85 -8.47
C LEU A 18 3.44 -34.55 -9.19
N ILE A 19 2.39 -33.87 -8.73
CA ILE A 19 2.22 -32.43 -8.91
C ILE A 19 3.23 -31.82 -7.95
N TRP A 20 4.47 -31.71 -8.44
CA TRP A 20 5.33 -30.63 -8.00
C TRP A 20 4.58 -29.36 -8.34
N SER A 21 3.90 -28.81 -7.34
CA SER A 21 3.43 -27.44 -7.34
C SER A 21 4.66 -26.54 -7.41
N PHE A 22 5.25 -26.42 -8.60
CA PHE A 22 5.92 -25.18 -8.96
C PHE A 22 4.83 -24.13 -8.85
N GLY A 23 4.81 -23.43 -7.72
CA GLY A 23 4.10 -22.16 -7.63
C GLY A 23 4.64 -21.33 -8.78
N VAL A 24 3.83 -21.15 -9.82
CA VAL A 24 4.11 -20.14 -10.82
C VAL A 24 3.90 -18.83 -10.08
N GLU A 25 4.99 -18.28 -9.57
CA GLU A 25 5.07 -16.90 -9.19
C GLU A 25 4.96 -16.10 -10.49
N ALA A 26 3.74 -15.82 -10.94
CA ALA A 26 3.48 -14.74 -11.90
C ALA A 26 3.63 -13.40 -11.16
N GLN A 27 4.78 -13.18 -10.54
CA GLN A 27 5.15 -11.93 -9.90
C GLN A 27 6.09 -11.22 -10.86
N LEU A 28 5.71 -10.02 -11.32
CA LEU A 28 6.59 -9.13 -12.06
C LEU A 28 7.83 -8.84 -11.21
N SER A 29 8.92 -9.57 -11.43
CA SER A 29 10.22 -9.22 -10.87
C SER A 29 11.39 -9.87 -11.63
N PRO A 30 12.59 -9.23 -11.67
CA PRO A 30 12.93 -8.00 -10.93
C PRO A 30 13.70 -6.99 -11.78
N SER A 31 13.16 -5.79 -12.04
CA SER A 31 13.95 -4.55 -12.28
C SER A 31 15.16 -4.57 -13.24
N ASN A 32 15.39 -5.64 -14.01
CA ASN A 32 16.67 -5.92 -14.65
C ASN A 32 16.55 -6.58 -16.02
N PHE A 33 15.33 -6.91 -16.46
CA PHE A 33 15.09 -7.54 -17.75
C PHE A 33 15.73 -6.75 -18.90
N TYR A 34 15.59 -5.43 -18.87
CA TYR A 34 16.18 -4.52 -19.84
C TYR A 34 17.62 -4.10 -19.51
N ASN A 35 18.25 -4.56 -18.42
CA ASN A 35 19.57 -4.04 -18.03
C ASN A 35 20.67 -4.35 -19.05
N ALA A 36 20.55 -5.44 -19.81
CA ALA A 36 21.53 -5.81 -20.83
C ALA A 36 21.27 -5.13 -22.19
N THR A 37 20.01 -4.87 -22.53
CA THR A 37 19.60 -4.38 -23.86
C THR A 37 19.23 -2.89 -23.89
N CYS A 38 18.63 -2.38 -22.82
CA CYS A 38 18.36 -0.95 -22.62
C CYS A 38 18.48 -0.57 -21.13
N PRO A 39 19.72 -0.35 -20.63
CA PRO A 39 20.00 -0.15 -19.21
C PRO A 39 19.20 0.98 -18.54
N ASN A 40 18.84 2.00 -19.32
CA ASN A 40 18.11 3.18 -18.82
C ASN A 40 16.59 3.10 -19.00
N ALA A 41 16.04 2.06 -19.65
CA ALA A 41 14.60 1.95 -19.93
C ALA A 41 13.74 2.12 -18.68
N LEU A 42 14.01 1.33 -17.63
CA LEU A 42 13.20 1.33 -16.42
C LEU A 42 13.29 2.65 -15.66
N THR A 43 14.46 3.29 -15.64
CA THR A 43 14.64 4.60 -15.00
C THR A 43 13.92 5.70 -15.78
N THR A 44 13.97 5.66 -17.11
CA THR A 44 13.25 6.61 -17.98
C THR A 44 11.74 6.48 -17.81
N ILE A 45 11.20 5.26 -17.91
CA ILE A 45 9.76 5.02 -17.70
C ILE A 45 9.35 5.52 -16.33
N ARG A 46 10.06 5.12 -15.28
CA ARG A 46 9.78 5.54 -13.89
C ARG A 46 9.74 7.06 -13.73
N THR A 47 10.65 7.77 -14.39
CA THR A 47 10.71 9.24 -14.32
C THR A 47 9.45 9.87 -14.89
N VAL A 48 9.00 9.41 -16.07
CA VAL A 48 7.77 9.90 -16.70
C VAL A 48 6.54 9.57 -15.84
N ILE A 49 6.41 8.33 -15.38
CA ILE A 49 5.29 7.89 -14.54
C ILE A 49 5.20 8.72 -13.26
N ARG A 50 6.33 8.94 -12.58
CA ARG A 50 6.38 9.76 -11.37
C ARG A 50 5.99 11.21 -11.65
N SER A 51 6.49 11.80 -12.73
CA SER A 51 6.11 13.16 -13.12
C SER A 51 4.59 13.26 -13.34
N ALA A 52 3.98 12.26 -13.98
CA ALA A 52 2.54 12.23 -14.19
C ALA A 52 1.75 12.07 -12.88
N ILE A 53 2.19 11.18 -11.98
CA ILE A 53 1.56 10.97 -10.67
C ILE A 53 1.72 12.19 -9.76
N SER A 54 2.87 12.87 -9.82
CA SER A 54 3.08 14.10 -9.03
C SER A 54 2.18 15.24 -9.49
N SER A 55 1.88 15.31 -10.79
CA SER A 55 0.96 16.29 -11.35
C SER A 55 -0.50 15.93 -11.08
N GLU A 56 -0.87 14.65 -11.14
CA GLU A 56 -2.21 14.15 -10.85
C GLU A 56 -2.14 12.84 -10.04
N ARG A 57 -2.36 12.88 -8.72
CA ARG A 57 -2.24 11.67 -7.87
C ARG A 57 -3.16 10.52 -8.29
N ARG A 58 -4.35 10.84 -8.83
CA ARG A 58 -5.30 9.83 -9.34
C ARG A 58 -4.74 9.06 -10.54
N MET A 59 -3.71 9.58 -11.21
CA MET A 59 -3.05 8.93 -12.33
C MET A 59 -2.45 7.58 -11.93
N ALA A 60 -1.97 7.42 -10.69
CA ALA A 60 -1.46 6.13 -10.21
C ALA A 60 -2.55 5.04 -10.31
N ALA A 61 -3.75 5.33 -9.80
CA ALA A 61 -4.89 4.42 -9.91
C ALA A 61 -5.35 4.25 -11.36
N SER A 62 -5.32 5.32 -12.18
CA SER A 62 -5.64 5.22 -13.61
C SER A 62 -4.70 4.29 -14.38
N LEU A 63 -3.40 4.35 -14.11
CA LEU A 63 -2.40 3.48 -14.74
C LEU A 63 -2.54 2.01 -14.32
N ILE A 64 -2.84 1.77 -13.04
CA ILE A 64 -3.17 0.41 -12.55
C ILE A 64 -4.45 -0.11 -13.22
N ARG A 65 -5.50 0.73 -13.32
CA ARG A 65 -6.75 0.37 -13.99
C ARG A 65 -6.54 0.10 -15.48
N LEU A 66 -5.75 0.92 -16.16
CA LEU A 66 -5.41 0.75 -17.57
C LEU A 66 -4.73 -0.61 -17.80
N HIS A 67 -3.75 -0.97 -16.97
CA HIS A 67 -3.09 -2.28 -17.04
C HIS A 67 -4.06 -3.44 -16.76
N PHE A 68 -4.96 -3.28 -15.78
CA PHE A 68 -5.97 -4.29 -15.50
C PHE A 68 -6.89 -4.53 -16.71
N HIS A 69 -7.34 -3.46 -17.37
CA HIS A 69 -8.20 -3.57 -18.55
C HIS A 69 -7.48 -4.17 -19.76
N ASP A 70 -6.16 -3.96 -19.91
CA ASP A 70 -5.34 -4.64 -20.92
C ASP A 70 -5.28 -6.16 -20.64
N CYS A 71 -4.90 -6.53 -19.42
CA CYS A 71 -4.65 -7.94 -19.09
C CYS A 71 -5.90 -8.81 -18.96
N PHE A 72 -7.09 -8.23 -18.71
CA PHE A 72 -8.29 -9.01 -18.40
C PHE A 72 -8.93 -9.69 -19.63
N VAL A 73 -8.79 -9.11 -20.82
CA VAL A 73 -9.53 -9.58 -22.02
C VAL A 73 -8.70 -10.58 -22.82
N GLN A 74 -7.51 -10.18 -23.27
CA GLN A 74 -6.67 -10.98 -24.19
C GLN A 74 -5.22 -11.17 -23.70
N GLY A 75 -4.96 -10.90 -22.42
CA GLY A 75 -3.62 -10.92 -21.84
C GLY A 75 -2.92 -9.56 -21.97
N CYS A 76 -1.80 -9.38 -21.27
CA CYS A 76 -1.09 -8.11 -21.20
C CYS A 76 -0.28 -7.83 -22.48
N ASP A 77 -0.96 -7.63 -23.60
CA ASP A 77 -0.35 -7.46 -24.93
C ASP A 77 -0.30 -6.00 -25.42
N GLY A 78 -0.86 -5.06 -24.64
CA GLY A 78 -0.90 -3.64 -24.97
C GLY A 78 -1.91 -3.28 -26.06
N SER A 79 -2.81 -4.20 -26.45
CA SER A 79 -3.84 -3.96 -27.46
C SER A 79 -4.78 -2.80 -27.09
N ILE A 80 -4.98 -2.54 -25.80
CA ILE A 80 -5.77 -1.40 -25.32
C ILE A 80 -5.20 -0.04 -25.72
N LEU A 81 -3.90 0.02 -26.03
CA LEU A 81 -3.18 1.24 -26.38
C LEU A 81 -3.25 1.56 -27.88
N LEU A 82 -3.79 0.66 -28.70
CA LEU A 82 -3.90 0.86 -30.15
C LEU A 82 -5.07 1.78 -30.48
N ASP A 83 -4.86 2.74 -31.38
CA ASP A 83 -5.93 3.59 -31.91
C ASP A 83 -6.73 2.89 -33.02
N GLN A 84 -7.98 3.34 -33.21
CA GLN A 84 -8.87 2.82 -34.24
C GLN A 84 -8.30 3.09 -35.63
N THR A 85 -8.26 2.06 -36.49
CA THR A 85 -7.91 2.21 -37.91
C THR A 85 -8.93 1.47 -38.79
N SER A 86 -8.73 1.47 -40.12
CA SER A 86 -9.57 0.67 -41.03
C SER A 86 -9.43 -0.84 -40.82
N THR A 87 -8.35 -1.29 -40.18
CA THR A 87 -8.06 -2.71 -39.93
C THR A 87 -8.04 -3.07 -38.45
N ILE A 88 -7.99 -2.09 -37.55
CA ILE A 88 -7.92 -2.30 -36.08
C ILE A 88 -9.19 -1.78 -35.44
N GLN A 89 -9.97 -2.69 -34.84
CA GLN A 89 -11.04 -2.34 -33.91
C GLN A 89 -10.43 -2.14 -32.52
N SER A 90 -10.31 -0.88 -32.10
CA SER A 90 -9.62 -0.53 -30.87
C SER A 90 -10.46 -0.80 -29.63
N GLU A 91 -9.86 -1.46 -28.63
CA GLU A 91 -10.49 -1.72 -27.34
C GLU A 91 -10.70 -0.43 -26.52
N LYS A 92 -9.97 0.64 -26.84
CA LYS A 92 -10.05 1.98 -26.22
C LYS A 92 -11.45 2.57 -26.26
N PHE A 93 -12.21 2.27 -27.31
CA PHE A 93 -13.55 2.79 -27.54
C PHE A 93 -14.68 1.79 -27.19
N SER A 94 -14.34 0.65 -26.58
CA SER A 94 -15.37 -0.28 -26.09
C SER A 94 -16.22 0.37 -25.00
N LEU A 95 -17.47 -0.10 -24.84
CA LEU A 95 -18.43 0.48 -23.89
C LEU A 95 -17.88 0.58 -22.45
N ALA A 96 -17.09 -0.40 -22.01
CA ALA A 96 -16.50 -0.42 -20.68
C ALA A 96 -15.32 0.56 -20.50
N ASN A 97 -14.69 0.98 -21.60
CA ASN A 97 -13.44 1.74 -21.60
C ASN A 97 -13.66 3.21 -21.99
N ASN A 98 -14.65 3.47 -22.85
CA ASN A 98 -14.94 4.80 -23.40
C ASN A 98 -15.24 5.81 -22.29
N ASN A 99 -14.40 6.85 -22.18
CA ASN A 99 -14.41 7.86 -21.12
C ASN A 99 -14.18 7.33 -19.68
N SER A 100 -13.92 6.03 -19.49
CA SER A 100 -13.65 5.42 -18.18
C SER A 100 -12.16 5.25 -17.90
N ILE A 101 -11.37 4.95 -18.94
CA ILE A 101 -9.93 4.68 -18.82
C ILE A 101 -9.12 5.93 -19.16
N ARG A 102 -8.06 6.16 -18.39
CA ARG A 102 -7.15 7.32 -18.51
C ARG A 102 -5.70 6.85 -18.41
N GLY A 103 -4.77 7.71 -18.82
CA GLY A 103 -3.32 7.44 -18.73
C GLY A 103 -2.66 7.05 -20.05
N PHE A 104 -3.40 6.99 -21.17
CA PHE A 104 -2.85 6.73 -22.51
C PHE A 104 -1.70 7.70 -22.86
N ASN A 105 -1.91 9.00 -22.64
CA ASN A 105 -0.92 10.04 -22.89
C ASN A 105 0.36 9.86 -22.04
N VAL A 106 0.24 9.27 -20.85
CA VAL A 106 1.39 9.00 -19.97
C VAL A 106 2.22 7.84 -20.53
N ILE A 107 1.57 6.79 -21.01
CA ILE A 107 2.23 5.65 -21.66
C ILE A 107 2.87 6.06 -22.99
N GLU A 108 2.17 6.86 -23.80
CA GLU A 108 2.70 7.43 -25.06
C GLU A 108 3.94 8.31 -24.81
N ASN A 109 3.89 9.17 -23.80
CA ASN A 109 5.04 9.99 -23.40
C ASN A 109 6.22 9.10 -22.94
N ALA A 110 5.95 8.10 -22.08
CA ALA A 110 6.98 7.17 -21.64
C ALA A 110 7.60 6.39 -22.81
N LYS A 111 6.78 5.95 -23.78
CA LYS A 111 7.24 5.31 -25.01
C LYS A 111 8.12 6.25 -25.83
N SER A 112 7.70 7.50 -26.03
CA SER A 112 8.48 8.52 -26.74
C SER A 112 9.86 8.72 -26.11
N GLU A 113 9.96 8.85 -24.79
CA GLU A 113 11.25 9.01 -24.10
C GLU A 113 12.12 7.75 -24.16
N VAL A 114 11.52 6.56 -24.11
CA VAL A 114 12.27 5.30 -24.23
C VAL A 114 12.79 5.09 -25.65
N GLU A 115 12.02 5.41 -26.69
CA GLU A 115 12.45 5.29 -28.08
C GLU A 115 13.64 6.20 -28.42
N LYS A 116 13.80 7.34 -27.72
CA LYS A 116 15.00 8.18 -27.87
C LYS A 116 16.29 7.50 -27.41
N ILE A 117 16.20 6.58 -26.45
CA ILE A 117 17.37 5.92 -25.86
C ILE A 117 17.58 4.48 -26.35
N CYS A 118 16.52 3.76 -26.71
CA CYS A 118 16.58 2.41 -27.24
C CYS A 118 15.43 2.11 -28.21
N PRO A 119 15.58 2.52 -29.48
CA PRO A 119 14.54 2.37 -30.49
C PRO A 119 14.11 0.92 -30.68
N GLY A 120 12.80 0.65 -30.63
CA GLY A 120 12.22 -0.65 -30.91
C GLY A 120 12.49 -1.76 -29.88
N ILE A 121 13.13 -1.45 -28.74
CA ILE A 121 13.50 -2.46 -27.74
C ILE A 121 12.38 -2.75 -26.74
N VAL A 122 11.68 -1.71 -26.27
CA VAL A 122 10.71 -1.84 -25.18
C VAL A 122 9.29 -1.71 -25.73
N SER A 123 8.44 -2.72 -25.51
CA SER A 123 7.05 -2.69 -25.99
C SER A 123 6.16 -1.73 -25.16
N CYS A 124 5.06 -1.24 -25.74
CA CYS A 124 4.09 -0.44 -24.98
C CYS A 124 3.40 -1.25 -23.86
N ALA A 125 3.22 -2.56 -24.06
CA ALA A 125 2.72 -3.48 -23.04
C ALA A 125 3.65 -3.53 -21.82
N ASP A 126 4.97 -3.64 -22.04
CA ASP A 126 5.94 -3.62 -20.94
C ASP A 126 5.98 -2.27 -20.22
N ILE A 127 5.89 -1.16 -20.97
CA ILE A 127 5.79 0.17 -20.38
C ILE A 127 4.54 0.27 -19.50
N LEU A 128 3.40 -0.26 -19.95
CA LEU A 128 2.16 -0.27 -19.18
C LEU A 128 2.27 -1.14 -17.92
N ALA A 129 2.86 -2.32 -18.02
CA ALA A 129 3.11 -3.19 -16.87
C ALA A 129 4.07 -2.54 -15.86
N VAL A 130 5.16 -1.93 -16.33
CA VAL A 130 6.08 -1.15 -15.51
C VAL A 130 5.39 0.06 -14.90
N ALA A 131 4.52 0.74 -15.64
CA ALA A 131 3.77 1.88 -15.15
C ALA A 131 2.80 1.48 -14.05
N ALA A 132 2.05 0.38 -14.19
CA ALA A 132 1.19 -0.12 -13.12
C ALA A 132 1.99 -0.55 -11.88
N ARG A 133 3.13 -1.22 -12.08
CA ARG A 133 4.04 -1.60 -10.99
C ARG A 133 4.58 -0.38 -10.25
N ASP A 134 5.06 0.63 -10.96
CA ASP A 134 5.65 1.84 -10.37
C ASP A 134 4.58 2.84 -9.87
N SER A 135 3.36 2.73 -10.39
CA SER A 135 2.16 3.40 -9.86
C SER A 135 1.63 2.69 -8.61
N SER A 136 2.00 1.43 -8.39
CA SER A 136 1.73 0.80 -7.13
C SER A 136 2.49 1.56 -6.05
N VAL A 137 1.70 2.06 -5.13
CA VAL A 137 2.13 2.79 -3.95
C VAL A 137 3.19 2.07 -3.11
N ALA A 138 3.30 0.74 -3.22
CA ALA A 138 4.39 -0.04 -2.62
C ALA A 138 5.78 0.35 -3.15
N ASN A 139 5.87 0.92 -4.36
CA ASN A 139 7.12 1.25 -5.05
C ASN A 139 7.46 2.75 -5.06
N PHE A 140 6.70 3.59 -4.35
CA PHE A 140 6.86 5.05 -4.39
C PHE A 140 8.32 5.49 -4.13
N TYR A 141 8.95 4.97 -3.08
CA TYR A 141 10.34 5.29 -2.71
C TYR A 141 11.41 4.41 -3.37
N SER A 142 11.04 3.43 -4.19
CA SER A 142 11.96 2.38 -4.68
C SER A 142 13.24 2.89 -5.37
N SER A 143 13.20 4.04 -6.05
CA SER A 143 14.41 4.62 -6.67
C SER A 143 14.90 5.92 -6.04
N SER A 144 14.11 6.60 -5.21
CA SER A 144 14.52 7.84 -4.53
C SER A 144 15.08 7.57 -3.14
N CYS A 145 14.58 6.53 -2.48
CA CYS A 145 15.10 6.02 -1.22
C CYS A 145 14.83 4.50 -1.10
N PRO A 146 15.59 3.66 -1.84
CA PRO A 146 15.36 2.22 -1.91
C PRO A 146 15.36 1.51 -0.55
N ASN A 147 16.14 2.04 0.40
CA ASN A 147 16.28 1.48 1.74
C ASN A 147 15.35 2.14 2.79
N ALA A 148 14.41 3.00 2.39
CA ALA A 148 13.51 3.68 3.34
C ALA A 148 12.72 2.69 4.19
N LEU A 149 11.96 1.80 3.55
CA LEU A 149 11.04 0.89 4.24
C LEU A 149 11.79 -0.12 5.12
N SER A 150 12.95 -0.63 4.66
CA SER A 150 13.77 -1.53 5.47
C SER A 150 14.37 -0.83 6.69
N THR A 151 14.77 0.43 6.55
CA THR A 151 15.29 1.27 7.64
C THR A 151 14.20 1.55 8.68
N ILE A 152 13.01 1.99 8.27
CA ILE A 152 11.87 2.24 9.17
C ILE A 152 11.52 0.96 9.93
N ARG A 153 11.39 -0.16 9.22
CA ARG A 153 11.09 -1.48 9.80
C ARG A 153 12.10 -1.90 10.86
N SER A 154 13.39 -1.61 10.65
CA SER A 154 14.44 -1.93 11.62
C SER A 154 14.26 -1.15 12.92
N VAL A 155 14.02 0.17 12.82
CA VAL A 155 13.78 1.03 13.98
C VAL A 155 12.52 0.59 14.74
N VAL A 156 11.42 0.37 14.03
CA VAL A 156 10.15 -0.07 14.60
C VAL A 156 10.29 -1.41 15.32
N ARG A 157 10.92 -2.41 14.68
CA ARG A 157 11.16 -3.72 15.30
C ARG A 157 12.05 -3.61 16.54
N SER A 158 13.08 -2.77 16.50
CA SER A 158 13.94 -2.52 17.67
C SER A 158 13.14 -1.91 18.82
N ALA A 159 12.27 -0.93 18.54
CA ALA A 159 11.42 -0.33 19.57
C ALA A 159 10.44 -1.35 20.17
N ILE A 160 9.77 -2.14 19.33
CA ILE A 160 8.83 -3.18 19.79
C ILE A 160 9.53 -4.29 20.57
N SER A 161 10.76 -4.67 20.19
CA SER A 161 11.53 -5.67 20.93
C SER A 161 11.90 -5.21 22.34
N ARG A 162 12.09 -3.90 22.53
CA ARG A 162 12.36 -3.30 23.86
C ARG A 162 11.08 -3.16 24.67
N GLU A 163 9.98 -2.83 24.01
CA GLU A 163 8.69 -2.68 24.65
C GLU A 163 7.56 -3.16 23.72
N ARG A 164 7.04 -4.36 23.98
CA ARG A 164 6.06 -5.02 23.09
C ARG A 164 4.80 -4.17 22.86
N ARG A 165 4.38 -3.39 23.87
CA ARG A 165 3.23 -2.48 23.80
C ARG A 165 3.41 -1.38 22.74
N MET A 166 4.65 -1.04 22.35
CA MET A 166 4.93 -0.02 21.34
C MET A 166 4.25 -0.31 20.01
N ALA A 167 4.01 -1.58 19.67
CA ALA A 167 3.29 -1.94 18.45
C ALA A 167 1.88 -1.34 18.41
N GLY A 168 1.11 -1.49 19.49
CA GLY A 168 -0.23 -0.90 19.62
C GLY A 168 -0.17 0.62 19.62
N SER A 169 0.82 1.22 20.30
CA SER A 169 1.00 2.66 20.33
C SER A 169 1.26 3.27 18.95
N LEU A 170 2.07 2.63 18.10
CA LEU A 170 2.37 3.10 16.75
C LEU A 170 1.18 2.94 15.79
N ILE A 171 0.42 1.86 15.93
CA ILE A 171 -0.83 1.67 15.17
C ILE A 171 -1.84 2.76 15.56
N ARG A 172 -2.03 3.00 16.86
CA ARG A 172 -2.91 4.06 17.37
C ARG A 172 -2.47 5.44 16.89
N LEU A 173 -1.18 5.71 16.87
CA LEU A 173 -0.64 6.99 16.42
C LEU A 173 -0.99 7.26 14.95
N HIS A 174 -0.87 6.25 14.07
CA HIS A 174 -1.30 6.37 12.68
C HIS A 174 -2.83 6.51 12.54
N PHE A 175 -3.60 5.78 13.34
CA PHE A 175 -5.07 5.93 13.37
C PHE A 175 -5.47 7.37 13.74
N HIS A 176 -4.84 7.94 14.77
CA HIS A 176 -5.14 9.31 15.21
C HIS A 176 -4.74 10.35 14.16
N ASP A 177 -3.58 10.17 13.50
CA ASP A 177 -3.18 11.00 12.36
C ASP A 177 -4.26 10.97 11.26
N CYS A 178 -4.66 9.78 10.82
CA CYS A 178 -5.63 9.66 9.74
C CYS A 178 -7.03 10.18 10.08
N PHE A 179 -7.45 10.09 11.35
CA PHE A 179 -8.77 10.53 11.78
C PHE A 179 -8.89 12.04 11.92
N VAL A 180 -7.79 12.78 12.03
CA VAL A 180 -7.79 14.23 12.14
C VAL A 180 -7.20 14.80 10.88
N GLN A 181 -7.96 15.58 10.10
CA GLN A 181 -7.52 16.21 8.83
C GLN A 181 -6.86 15.29 7.77
N GLY A 182 -6.85 13.97 7.96
CA GLY A 182 -6.29 12.97 7.06
C GLY A 182 -4.86 12.60 7.46
N CYS A 183 -4.32 11.52 6.87
CA CYS A 183 -2.98 11.04 7.22
C CYS A 183 -1.90 12.01 6.69
N ASP A 184 -1.52 12.99 7.47
CA ASP A 184 -0.68 14.11 7.05
C ASP A 184 0.42 14.45 8.07
N ALA A 185 0.65 13.60 9.06
CA ALA A 185 1.58 13.81 10.18
C ALA A 185 1.35 15.10 10.99
N SER A 186 0.15 15.69 10.93
CA SER A 186 -0.24 16.83 11.78
C SER A 186 -0.11 16.50 13.27
N ILE A 187 -0.41 15.25 13.65
CA ILE A 187 -0.23 14.77 15.03
C ILE A 187 1.22 14.85 15.54
N MET A 188 2.21 14.88 14.65
CA MET A 188 3.63 14.97 15.02
C MET A 188 4.06 16.39 15.37
N LEU A 189 3.29 17.42 14.99
CA LEU A 189 3.64 18.82 15.21
C LEU A 189 3.50 19.20 16.69
N ASP A 190 4.56 19.82 17.23
CA ASP A 190 4.58 20.35 18.59
C ASP A 190 3.88 21.71 18.70
N GLU A 191 3.49 22.05 19.93
CA GLU A 191 2.86 23.33 20.25
C GLU A 191 3.81 24.49 19.92
N THR A 192 3.30 25.50 19.22
CA THR A 192 4.05 26.75 18.95
C THR A 192 3.11 27.95 19.10
N SER A 193 3.61 29.18 18.99
CA SER A 193 2.76 30.38 19.02
C SER A 193 1.70 30.43 17.91
N THR A 194 1.84 29.62 16.86
CA THR A 194 0.92 29.57 15.70
C THR A 194 0.30 28.19 15.46
N ILE A 195 0.67 27.17 16.24
CA ILE A 195 0.20 25.79 16.06
C ILE A 195 -0.33 25.28 17.39
N GLU A 196 -1.63 25.01 17.45
CA GLU A 196 -2.24 24.23 18.54
C GLU A 196 -2.04 22.74 18.27
N SER A 197 -1.17 22.10 19.06
CA SER A 197 -0.78 20.72 18.83
C SER A 197 -1.89 19.74 19.15
N GLU A 198 -2.09 18.78 18.26
CA GLU A 198 -2.99 17.65 18.49
C GLU A 198 -2.53 16.77 19.65
N LYS A 199 -1.24 16.80 20.02
CA LYS A 199 -0.71 16.07 21.19
C LYS A 199 -1.38 16.50 22.50
N THR A 200 -1.92 17.72 22.55
CA THR A 200 -2.61 18.27 23.74
C THR A 200 -4.14 18.12 23.68
N SER A 201 -4.68 17.39 22.70
CA SER A 201 -6.11 17.05 22.64
C SER A 201 -6.50 16.10 23.78
N ILE A 202 -7.79 16.04 24.12
CA ILE A 202 -8.34 15.20 25.19
C ILE A 202 -7.96 13.72 24.98
N ALA A 203 -7.99 13.26 23.73
CA ALA A 203 -7.68 11.88 23.40
C ALA A 203 -6.16 11.57 23.38
N ASN A 204 -5.31 12.59 23.23
CA ASN A 204 -3.85 12.43 23.05
C ASN A 204 -3.04 12.77 24.30
N VAL A 205 -3.46 13.77 25.07
CA VAL A 205 -2.72 14.24 26.23
C VAL A 205 -2.55 13.12 27.25
N ASN A 206 -1.30 12.87 27.66
CA ASN A 206 -0.93 11.76 28.56
C ASN A 206 -1.40 10.37 28.08
N SER A 207 -1.64 10.19 26.79
CA SER A 207 -2.20 8.97 26.22
C SER A 207 -1.45 8.54 24.94
N ALA A 208 -1.41 9.39 23.92
CA ALA A 208 -0.65 9.11 22.70
C ALA A 208 0.84 9.02 22.99
N ARG A 209 1.52 8.05 22.39
CA ARG A 209 2.94 7.75 22.63
C ARG A 209 3.58 7.08 21.41
N GLY A 210 4.91 6.95 21.42
CA GLY A 210 5.68 6.42 20.30
C GLY A 210 6.19 7.49 19.33
N PHE A 211 5.96 8.77 19.62
CA PHE A 211 6.49 9.91 18.85
C PHE A 211 8.00 9.82 18.63
N ASN A 212 8.74 9.48 19.69
CA ASN A 212 10.20 9.31 19.63
C ASN A 212 10.64 8.19 18.67
N VAL A 213 9.85 7.12 18.52
CA VAL A 213 10.17 6.04 17.57
C VAL A 213 9.99 6.51 16.14
N ILE A 214 8.97 7.32 15.87
CA ILE A 214 8.75 7.95 14.55
C ILE A 214 9.87 8.95 14.26
N GLU A 215 10.28 9.76 15.24
CA GLU A 215 11.41 10.68 15.11
C GLU A 215 12.73 9.95 14.86
N ASP A 216 12.98 8.83 15.55
CA ASP A 216 14.16 7.99 15.33
C ASP A 216 14.15 7.38 13.93
N ALA A 217 13.00 6.90 13.46
CA ALA A 217 12.83 6.38 12.11
C ALA A 217 13.06 7.48 11.07
N LYS A 218 12.49 8.68 11.28
CA LYS A 218 12.72 9.85 10.43
C LYS A 218 14.20 10.21 10.39
N ARG A 219 14.87 10.29 11.54
CA ARG A 219 16.31 10.58 11.62
C ARG A 219 17.15 9.53 10.90
N ALA A 220 16.80 8.26 11.02
CA ALA A 220 17.51 7.19 10.32
C ALA A 220 17.32 7.27 8.79
N VAL A 221 16.11 7.59 8.33
CA VAL A 221 15.80 7.75 6.91
C VAL A 221 16.44 9.01 6.33
N GLU A 222 16.42 10.13 7.05
CA GLU A 222 17.06 11.38 6.62
C GLU A 222 18.58 11.24 6.46
N LYS A 223 19.22 10.32 7.20
CA LYS A 223 20.66 10.01 7.00
C LYS A 223 20.96 9.34 5.67
N ILE A 224 20.02 8.58 5.10
CA ILE A 224 20.21 7.84 3.85
C ILE A 224 19.61 8.55 2.64
N CYS A 225 18.54 9.34 2.81
CA CYS A 225 17.86 10.05 1.75
C CYS A 225 17.21 11.35 2.26
N PRO A 226 18.01 12.43 2.39
CA PRO A 226 17.54 13.69 2.96
C PRO A 226 16.34 14.27 2.21
N GLY A 227 15.29 14.65 2.94
CA GLY A 227 14.11 15.35 2.42
C GLY A 227 13.22 14.52 1.50
N VAL A 228 13.40 13.20 1.42
CA VAL A 228 12.66 12.34 0.48
C VAL A 228 11.39 11.77 1.08
N VAL A 229 11.45 11.22 2.29
CA VAL A 229 10.35 10.43 2.89
C VAL A 229 9.57 11.29 3.89
N SER A 230 8.26 11.42 3.70
CA SER A 230 7.40 12.18 4.61
C SER A 230 7.21 11.49 5.96
N CYS A 231 7.01 12.27 7.03
CA CYS A 231 6.60 11.74 8.33
C CYS A 231 5.26 10.99 8.24
N ALA A 232 4.34 11.44 7.39
CA ALA A 232 3.04 10.80 7.18
C ALA A 232 3.20 9.36 6.63
N ASP A 233 4.14 9.14 5.71
CA ASP A 233 4.42 7.79 5.22
C ASP A 233 5.21 6.96 6.23
N ILE A 234 6.06 7.56 7.07
CA ILE A 234 6.73 6.85 8.17
C ILE A 234 5.70 6.32 9.16
N LEU A 235 4.69 7.12 9.54
CA LEU A 235 3.58 6.68 10.39
C LEU A 235 2.84 5.49 9.79
N ALA A 236 2.48 5.56 8.51
CA ALA A 236 1.77 4.48 7.82
C ALA A 236 2.59 3.19 7.73
N VAL A 237 3.88 3.31 7.41
CA VAL A 237 4.82 2.18 7.37
C VAL A 237 5.04 1.59 8.76
N ALA A 238 5.18 2.43 9.78
CA ALA A 238 5.36 2.00 11.17
C ALA A 238 4.15 1.23 11.69
N ALA A 239 2.92 1.65 11.37
CA ALA A 239 1.71 0.93 11.74
C ALA A 239 1.64 -0.48 11.13
N ARG A 240 1.93 -0.61 9.83
CA ARG A 240 2.03 -1.92 9.16
C ARG A 240 3.09 -2.81 9.81
N ASP A 241 4.30 -2.28 9.97
CA ASP A 241 5.43 -3.05 10.52
C ASP A 241 5.18 -3.45 11.97
N SER A 242 4.44 -2.63 12.73
CA SER A 242 3.98 -2.94 14.07
C SER A 242 2.99 -4.10 14.10
N SER A 243 1.97 -4.09 13.22
CA SER A 243 1.03 -5.20 13.06
C SER A 243 1.76 -6.51 12.76
N ALA A 244 2.65 -6.50 11.76
CA ALA A 244 3.44 -7.67 11.38
C ALA A 244 4.38 -8.15 12.51
N ALA A 245 4.94 -7.23 13.31
CA ALA A 245 5.83 -7.58 14.41
C ALA A 245 5.13 -8.31 15.56
N VAL A 246 3.81 -8.15 15.72
CA VAL A 246 3.02 -8.83 16.76
C VAL A 246 2.19 -10.01 16.23
N GLY A 247 2.44 -10.46 14.99
CA GLY A 247 1.76 -11.60 14.39
C GLY A 247 0.50 -11.25 13.59
N GLY A 248 0.20 -9.96 13.42
CA GLY A 248 -0.83 -9.49 12.50
C GLY A 248 -0.39 -9.58 11.02
N PRO A 249 -1.31 -9.27 10.08
CA PRO A 249 -1.03 -9.34 8.66
C PRO A 249 -0.02 -8.26 8.22
N SER A 250 0.88 -8.64 7.32
CA SER A 250 1.67 -7.69 6.53
C SER A 250 0.93 -7.36 5.24
N TYR A 251 0.90 -6.10 4.86
CA TYR A 251 0.20 -5.62 3.67
C TYR A 251 0.97 -4.52 2.94
N SER A 252 0.68 -4.30 1.66
CA SER A 252 1.28 -3.19 0.91
C SER A 252 0.66 -1.87 1.36
N VAL A 253 1.49 -0.99 1.92
CA VAL A 253 1.06 0.35 2.38
C VAL A 253 1.00 1.30 1.20
N GLN A 254 -0.06 2.10 1.13
CA GLN A 254 -0.10 3.20 0.19
C GLN A 254 0.89 4.29 0.60
N LEU A 255 1.73 4.84 -0.29
CA LEU A 255 2.78 5.81 -0.01
C LEU A 255 2.66 7.00 -0.95
N GLY A 256 3.38 8.09 -0.65
CA GLY A 256 3.32 9.37 -1.33
C GLY A 256 2.52 10.43 -0.58
N ARG A 257 2.25 10.23 0.72
CA ARG A 257 1.68 11.28 1.57
C ARG A 257 2.69 12.40 1.76
N ARG A 258 2.19 13.60 2.07
CA ARG A 258 3.03 14.77 2.38
C ARG A 258 2.65 15.27 3.76
N ASP A 259 3.65 15.84 4.43
CA ASP A 259 3.49 16.36 5.78
C ASP A 259 2.70 17.67 5.77
N SER A 260 1.82 17.80 6.75
CA SER A 260 1.06 19.01 7.02
C SER A 260 1.96 20.10 7.59
N THR A 261 1.51 21.34 7.41
CA THR A 261 2.14 22.52 8.02
C THR A 261 1.29 23.08 9.16
N THR A 262 0.14 22.43 9.44
CA THR A 262 -0.83 22.84 10.46
C THR A 262 -1.31 21.62 11.23
N ALA A 263 -1.60 21.80 12.52
CA ALA A 263 -2.28 20.83 13.34
C ALA A 263 -3.57 21.43 13.91
N SER A 264 -4.51 20.59 14.31
CA SER A 264 -5.76 21.09 14.90
C SER A 264 -6.22 20.27 16.10
N ARG A 265 -5.86 20.75 17.29
CA ARG A 265 -6.40 20.26 18.57
C ARG A 265 -7.94 20.22 18.60
N THR A 266 -8.59 21.22 18.02
CA THR A 266 -10.06 21.29 17.93
C THR A 266 -10.63 20.17 17.06
N LEU A 267 -10.04 19.91 15.88
CA LEU A 267 -10.47 18.79 15.05
C LEU A 267 -10.18 17.45 15.76
N ALA A 268 -9.06 17.31 16.45
CA ALA A 268 -8.75 16.11 17.22
C ALA A 268 -9.77 15.84 18.33
N ASN A 269 -10.18 16.87 19.09
CA ASN A 269 -11.20 16.73 20.13
C ASN A 269 -12.59 16.35 19.57
N ARG A 270 -12.87 16.71 18.31
CA ARG A 270 -14.16 16.44 17.67
C ARG A 270 -14.19 15.10 16.95
N ASP A 271 -13.10 14.73 16.27
CA ASP A 271 -13.07 13.64 15.31
C ASP A 271 -12.48 12.34 15.87
N LEU A 272 -11.77 12.38 17.01
CA LEU A 272 -11.29 11.16 17.65
C LEU A 272 -12.41 10.50 18.46
N PRO A 273 -12.66 9.19 18.28
CA PRO A 273 -13.74 8.52 18.98
C PRO A 273 -13.50 8.49 20.50
N SER A 274 -14.55 8.77 21.26
CA SER A 274 -14.56 8.59 22.71
C SER A 274 -14.76 7.11 23.06
N PRO A 275 -14.09 6.57 24.10
CA PRO A 275 -14.36 5.22 24.59
C PRO A 275 -15.76 5.05 25.17
N PHE A 276 -16.49 6.15 25.41
CA PHE A 276 -17.86 6.15 25.91
C PHE A 276 -18.90 6.46 24.83
N ALA A 277 -18.50 6.54 23.55
CA ALA A 277 -19.43 6.76 22.45
C ALA A 277 -20.30 5.52 22.22
N ASP A 278 -21.59 5.73 21.94
CA ASP A 278 -22.48 4.65 21.53
C ASP A 278 -22.17 4.18 20.09
N LEU A 279 -22.71 3.00 19.73
CA LEU A 279 -22.46 2.38 18.43
C LEU A 279 -22.87 3.26 17.24
N GLN A 280 -24.01 3.96 17.33
CA GLN A 280 -24.48 4.79 16.22
C GLN A 280 -23.56 5.99 16.03
N SER A 281 -23.15 6.63 17.12
CA SER A 281 -22.17 7.71 17.11
C SER A 281 -20.83 7.29 16.48
N LEU A 282 -20.38 6.07 16.73
CA LEU A 282 -19.17 5.51 16.12
C LEU A 282 -19.36 5.24 14.62
N ILE A 283 -20.48 4.65 14.21
CA ILE A 283 -20.80 4.40 12.79
C ILE A 283 -20.80 5.73 12.02
N ASP A 284 -21.49 6.75 12.54
CA ASP A 284 -21.60 8.06 11.89
C ASP A 284 -20.23 8.75 11.80
N LEU A 285 -19.37 8.58 12.82
CA LEU A 285 -18.03 9.16 12.83
C LEU A 285 -17.13 8.51 11.76
N PHE A 286 -17.16 7.19 11.64
CA PHE A 286 -16.39 6.47 10.63
C PHE A 286 -16.92 6.74 9.21
N ASP A 287 -18.24 6.84 9.05
CA ASP A 287 -18.86 7.16 7.76
C ASP A 287 -18.44 8.55 7.26
N ARG A 288 -18.31 9.55 8.16
CA ARG A 288 -17.74 10.87 7.83
C ARG A 288 -16.28 10.81 7.36
N LYS A 289 -15.56 9.73 7.65
CA LYS A 289 -14.20 9.44 7.17
C LYS A 289 -14.20 8.54 5.93
N GLY A 290 -15.38 8.21 5.39
CA GLY A 290 -15.55 7.32 4.25
C GLY A 290 -15.35 5.85 4.59
N LEU A 291 -15.48 5.48 5.88
CA LEU A 291 -15.32 4.12 6.38
C LEU A 291 -16.68 3.54 6.77
N ASN A 292 -17.01 2.37 6.24
CA ASN A 292 -18.27 1.70 6.57
C ASN A 292 -18.20 0.96 7.91
N ALA A 293 -19.35 0.47 8.38
CA ALA A 293 -19.45 -0.24 9.66
C ALA A 293 -18.54 -1.49 9.76
N ARG A 294 -18.27 -2.19 8.65
CA ARG A 294 -17.34 -3.33 8.65
C ARG A 294 -15.90 -2.88 8.88
N GLU A 295 -15.50 -1.78 8.27
CA GLU A 295 -14.18 -1.17 8.46
C GLU A 295 -14.02 -0.63 9.88
N MET A 296 -15.07 -0.03 10.44
CA MET A 296 -15.11 0.37 11.84
C MET A 296 -14.84 -0.82 12.77
N VAL A 297 -15.55 -1.94 12.61
CA VAL A 297 -15.33 -3.13 13.43
C VAL A 297 -13.89 -3.64 13.29
N ALA A 298 -13.37 -3.72 12.06
CA ALA A 298 -12.00 -4.17 11.82
C ALA A 298 -10.94 -3.26 12.49
N LEU A 299 -11.15 -1.94 12.47
CA LEU A 299 -10.23 -0.97 13.06
C LEU A 299 -10.33 -0.91 14.59
N SER A 300 -11.53 -1.08 15.16
CA SER A 300 -11.74 -1.10 16.62
C SER A 300 -10.98 -2.24 17.29
N VAL A 301 -10.96 -3.43 16.69
CA VAL A 301 -10.20 -4.60 17.21
C VAL A 301 -8.69 -4.34 17.19
N CYS A 302 -8.18 -3.61 16.20
CA CYS A 302 -6.76 -3.22 16.13
C CYS A 302 -6.38 -2.21 17.23
N ILE A 303 -7.29 -1.32 17.62
CA ILE A 303 -7.07 -0.31 18.66
C ILE A 303 -7.14 -0.95 20.06
N GLU A 304 -7.96 -1.99 20.23
CA GLU A 304 -8.02 -2.80 21.46
C GLU A 304 -6.72 -3.52 21.80
N ILE A 305 -5.76 -3.62 20.86
CA ILE A 305 -4.41 -4.13 21.12
C ILE A 305 -3.71 -3.33 22.24
N GLU A 306 -4.01 -2.04 22.40
CA GLU A 306 -3.46 -1.27 23.51
C GLU A 306 -4.14 -1.58 24.86
N PHE A 307 -5.44 -1.91 24.83
CA PHE A 307 -6.24 -2.23 26.02
C PHE A 307 -5.99 -3.66 26.53
N ILE A 308 -5.86 -4.64 25.63
CA ILE A 308 -5.61 -6.04 26.00
C ILE A 308 -4.24 -6.22 26.65
N VAL A 309 -3.21 -5.51 26.16
CA VAL A 309 -1.85 -5.57 26.75
C VAL A 309 -1.79 -4.92 28.13
N LEU A 310 -2.65 -3.93 28.41
CA LEU A 310 -2.75 -3.30 29.72
C LEU A 310 -3.48 -4.16 30.77
N PHE A 311 -4.46 -4.97 30.36
CA PHE A 311 -5.30 -5.74 31.28
C PHE A 311 -4.95 -7.23 31.40
N PHE A 312 -4.46 -7.86 30.33
CA PHE A 312 -4.20 -9.30 30.28
C PHE A 312 -2.71 -9.60 30.14
N GLY A 313 -1.92 -9.07 31.07
CA GLY A 313 -0.49 -9.42 31.19
C GLY A 313 -0.28 -10.93 31.05
N ASN A 314 0.34 -11.32 29.94
CA ASN A 314 0.77 -12.68 29.59
C ASN A 314 -0.29 -13.73 29.21
N MET A 315 -1.52 -13.37 28.86
CA MET A 315 -2.43 -14.32 28.21
C MET A 315 -3.13 -13.67 27.03
N ILE A 316 -2.65 -13.97 25.83
CA ILE A 316 -3.47 -14.30 24.65
C ILE A 316 -2.46 -14.60 23.54
N GLU A 317 -2.38 -15.87 23.20
CA GLU A 317 -1.85 -16.35 21.93
C GLU A 317 -2.61 -15.62 20.83
N PHE A 318 -1.90 -14.84 20.01
CA PHE A 318 -2.46 -14.10 18.88
C PHE A 318 -3.04 -15.10 17.87
N GLN A 319 -4.32 -15.43 18.03
CA GLN A 319 -5.04 -16.34 17.15
C GLN A 319 -6.17 -15.58 16.47
N MET A 320 -5.83 -14.60 15.62
CA MET A 320 -6.77 -14.02 14.65
C MET A 320 -6.07 -13.67 13.33
N CYS A 321 -5.87 -14.71 12.51
CA CYS A 321 -6.05 -14.70 11.05
C CYS A 321 -5.86 -16.15 10.53
N GLN A 322 -6.89 -16.99 10.68
CA GLN A 322 -7.19 -18.05 9.70
C GLN A 322 -8.51 -17.70 9.05
#